data_AF-A0A839VHP2-F1
#
_entry.id   AF-A0A839VHP2-F1
#
_cell.length_a   1.000
_cell.length_b   1.000
_cell.length_c   1.000
_cell.angle_alpha   90.00
_cell.angle_beta   90.00
_cell.angle_gamma   90.00
#
_symmetry.space_group_name_H-M   'P 1'
#
loop_
_entity.id
_entity.type
_entity.pdbx_description
1 polymer ?
#
loop_
_entity_poly.entity_id
_entity_poly.type
_entity_poly.pdbx_seq_one_letter_code
_entity_poly.pdbx_strand_id
1 'polypeptide(L)'
;MTLSIWRLVPVVVLLLLASCAANPVVPGSLVTEQLMLPATFEGQQGSYVAHLDALVIRPDDNRRHPLVVLNHGLDGHALKQTSPREMRALAVEFARRGWVAIAFSRRGYGKSEGRFAEGVHQYTAAEYERVARSGATDIREVIHLMAEQPYVDPTRVLSVGVSAGGFATLGLSADPPPGLVAAVNLAGGQASYLPSGTGFVVHNEEALIEAFTHLGHTSRIPMLWIYSVNDSHFNPTLVHQLFKGFNGAGGQAQFVEDAAWNSDGHSLFGRAFMSLWLHDVDAFLAAHDLKLQDGLIAFDDDAGVIYPPHMNPKSKSGFLDYLDAGDHKAFAMSPALNWKWVSKSPNTEVAIKQALEGCDGCSIVSIDGRAP
;
A
#
# COMPACT_ATOMS: atom_id res chain seq x y z
N MET A 1 -30.86 31.99 -81.01
CA MET A 1 -31.31 32.50 -79.69
C MET A 1 -31.94 31.35 -78.92
N THR A 2 -31.19 30.73 -78.02
CA THR A 2 -31.69 29.72 -77.08
C THR A 2 -30.85 29.82 -75.81
N LEU A 3 -31.45 30.33 -74.73
CA LEU A 3 -30.84 30.43 -73.40
C LEU A 3 -30.67 29.02 -72.79
N SER A 4 -29.50 28.74 -72.23
CA SER A 4 -29.27 27.56 -71.38
C SER A 4 -29.04 28.03 -69.95
N ILE A 5 -29.95 27.63 -69.06
CA ILE A 5 -29.99 27.97 -67.64
C ILE A 5 -29.19 26.89 -66.89
N TRP A 6 -28.03 27.23 -66.35
CA TRP A 6 -27.30 26.36 -65.43
C TRP A 6 -27.85 26.53 -64.00
N ARG A 7 -28.44 25.46 -63.46
CA ARG A 7 -28.87 25.39 -62.06
C ARG A 7 -27.65 25.10 -61.18
N LEU A 8 -27.36 26.01 -60.25
CA LEU A 8 -26.43 25.78 -59.14
C LEU A 8 -27.11 24.87 -58.11
N VAL A 9 -26.47 23.75 -57.76
CA VAL A 9 -26.84 22.89 -56.63
C VAL A 9 -25.98 23.29 -55.43
N PRO A 10 -26.55 23.63 -54.26
CA PRO A 10 -25.75 23.92 -53.08
C PRO A 10 -25.29 22.59 -52.45
N VAL A 11 -23.98 22.46 -52.24
CA VAL A 11 -23.39 21.38 -51.44
C VAL A 11 -23.61 21.72 -49.97
N VAL A 12 -24.46 20.96 -49.28
CA VAL A 12 -24.64 21.04 -47.83
C VAL A 12 -23.57 20.15 -47.19
N VAL A 13 -22.58 20.76 -46.54
CA VAL A 13 -21.61 20.06 -45.70
C VAL A 13 -22.24 19.82 -44.33
N LEU A 14 -22.61 18.57 -44.03
CA LEU A 14 -23.05 18.17 -42.68
C LEU A 14 -21.81 18.02 -41.78
N LEU A 15 -21.62 18.97 -40.85
CA LEU A 15 -20.68 18.81 -39.74
C LEU A 15 -21.28 17.86 -38.70
N LEU A 16 -20.80 16.62 -38.68
CA LEU A 16 -21.05 15.66 -37.60
C LEU A 16 -20.26 16.09 -36.36
N LEU A 17 -20.90 16.85 -35.47
CA LEU A 17 -20.42 17.06 -34.11
C LEU A 17 -20.57 15.74 -33.35
N ALA A 18 -19.46 15.01 -33.20
CA ALA A 18 -19.38 13.91 -32.25
C ALA A 18 -19.48 14.49 -30.84
N SER A 19 -20.67 14.47 -30.24
CA SER A 19 -20.82 14.69 -28.80
C SER A 19 -20.14 13.52 -28.07
N CYS A 20 -18.91 13.74 -27.63
CA CYS A 20 -18.38 13.00 -26.49
C CYS A 20 -19.30 13.30 -25.31
N ALA A 21 -20.21 12.38 -25.00
CA ALA A 21 -20.90 12.39 -23.72
C ALA A 21 -19.84 12.11 -22.65
N ALA A 22 -19.25 13.16 -22.09
CA ALA A 22 -18.53 13.07 -20.84
C ALA A 22 -19.55 12.62 -19.78
N ASN A 23 -19.30 11.49 -19.12
CA ASN A 23 -20.06 11.12 -17.94
C ASN A 23 -19.98 12.29 -16.94
N PRO A 24 -21.07 12.63 -16.23
CA PRO A 24 -21.01 13.67 -15.21
C PRO A 24 -19.99 13.27 -14.15
N VAL A 25 -18.92 14.05 -14.04
CA VAL A 25 -17.97 13.99 -12.93
C VAL A 25 -18.78 14.36 -11.68
N VAL A 26 -18.93 13.42 -10.75
CA VAL A 26 -19.49 13.72 -9.43
C VAL A 26 -18.40 14.44 -8.65
N PRO A 27 -18.53 15.73 -8.33
CA PRO A 27 -17.53 16.41 -7.50
C PRO A 27 -17.45 15.70 -6.15
N GLY A 28 -16.27 15.17 -5.80
CA GLY A 28 -16.06 14.45 -4.54
C GLY A 28 -16.10 12.93 -4.61
N SER A 29 -15.68 12.32 -5.72
CA SER A 29 -15.32 10.89 -5.77
C SER A 29 -13.80 10.67 -5.69
N LEU A 30 -13.39 9.43 -5.43
CA LEU A 30 -12.00 9.00 -5.58
C LEU A 30 -11.82 8.28 -6.91
N VAL A 31 -10.64 8.44 -7.52
CA VAL A 31 -10.21 7.66 -8.69
C VAL A 31 -9.08 6.72 -8.29
N THR A 32 -9.06 5.54 -8.90
CA THR A 32 -8.04 4.51 -8.69
C THR A 32 -7.31 4.24 -9.99
N GLU A 33 -5.98 4.25 -9.96
CA GLU A 33 -5.10 4.07 -11.12
C GLU A 33 -4.04 3.01 -10.79
N GLN A 34 -3.75 2.11 -11.73
CA GLN A 34 -2.61 1.19 -11.61
C GLN A 34 -1.47 1.69 -12.49
N LEU A 35 -0.27 1.72 -11.94
CA LEU A 35 0.92 2.25 -12.60
C LEU A 35 2.07 1.23 -12.52
N MET A 36 2.90 1.20 -13.56
CA MET A 36 4.23 0.60 -13.50
C MET A 36 5.25 1.75 -13.52
N LEU A 37 5.83 2.05 -12.37
CA LEU A 37 6.72 3.21 -12.18
C LEU A 37 8.17 2.87 -12.58
N PRO A 38 8.79 3.55 -13.57
CA PRO A 38 10.14 3.26 -14.03
C PRO A 38 11.20 3.86 -13.09
N ALA A 39 11.41 3.24 -11.93
CA ALA A 39 12.36 3.70 -10.91
C ALA A 39 13.81 3.44 -11.32
N THR A 40 14.70 4.39 -11.00
CA THR A 40 16.12 4.29 -11.31
C THR A 40 16.91 3.90 -10.08
N PHE A 41 17.77 2.89 -10.21
CA PHE A 41 18.55 2.35 -9.11
C PHE A 41 20.02 2.26 -9.47
N GLU A 42 20.88 2.43 -8.47
CA GLU A 42 22.31 2.14 -8.62
C GLU A 42 22.60 0.65 -8.46
N GLY A 43 23.36 0.10 -9.41
CA GLY A 43 23.81 -1.29 -9.42
C GLY A 43 25.32 -1.42 -9.63
N GLN A 44 25.84 -2.64 -9.54
CA GLN A 44 27.28 -2.89 -9.71
C GLN A 44 27.82 -2.50 -11.10
N GLN A 45 26.97 -2.46 -12.12
CA GLN A 45 27.31 -2.12 -13.50
C GLN A 45 26.89 -0.68 -13.88
N GLY A 46 26.54 0.15 -12.89
CA GLY A 46 25.97 1.48 -13.07
C GLY A 46 24.46 1.52 -12.80
N SER A 47 23.85 2.66 -13.12
CA SER A 47 22.42 2.86 -12.94
C SER A 47 21.59 1.97 -13.88
N TYR A 48 20.47 1.46 -13.40
CA TYR A 48 19.51 0.66 -14.16
C TYR A 48 18.08 1.06 -13.81
N VAL A 49 17.14 0.77 -14.71
CA VAL A 49 15.71 1.01 -14.48
C VAL A 49 15.04 -0.30 -14.08
N ALA A 50 14.16 -0.25 -13.09
CA ALA A 50 13.24 -1.33 -12.74
C ALA A 50 11.82 -0.77 -12.59
N HIS A 51 10.84 -1.44 -13.18
CA HIS A 51 9.44 -1.04 -13.10
C HIS A 51 8.80 -1.55 -11.80
N LEU A 52 8.26 -0.64 -10.99
CA LEU A 52 7.59 -0.96 -9.73
C LEU A 52 6.06 -0.96 -9.92
N ASP A 53 5.40 -2.04 -9.52
CA ASP A 53 3.94 -2.17 -9.51
C ASP A 53 3.34 -1.28 -8.42
N ALA A 54 2.39 -0.42 -8.80
CA ALA A 54 1.80 0.57 -7.93
C ALA A 54 0.29 0.74 -8.15
N LEU A 55 -0.41 1.09 -7.07
CA LEU A 55 -1.81 1.47 -7.01
C LEU A 55 -1.92 2.87 -6.43
N VAL A 56 -2.45 3.80 -7.21
CA VAL A 56 -2.73 5.17 -6.79
C VAL A 56 -4.22 5.33 -6.56
N ILE A 57 -4.59 5.96 -5.44
CA ILE A 57 -5.96 6.39 -5.13
C ILE A 57 -5.91 7.84 -4.75
N ARG A 58 -6.72 8.68 -5.39
CA ARG A 58 -6.67 10.14 -5.21
C ARG A 58 -8.03 10.79 -5.36
N PRO A 59 -8.23 11.99 -4.79
CA PRO A 59 -9.39 12.82 -5.10
C PRO A 59 -9.51 13.09 -6.61
N ASP A 60 -10.73 13.00 -7.13
CA ASP A 60 -11.05 13.32 -8.53
C ASP A 60 -11.60 14.75 -8.66
N ASP A 61 -10.73 15.74 -8.41
CA ASP A 61 -11.10 17.16 -8.39
C ASP A 61 -10.18 18.06 -9.24
N ASN A 62 -9.28 17.46 -10.02
CA ASN A 62 -8.25 18.14 -10.83
C ASN A 62 -7.34 19.10 -10.05
N ARG A 63 -7.16 18.90 -8.74
CA ARG A 63 -6.23 19.66 -7.91
C ARG A 63 -4.97 18.87 -7.59
N ARG A 64 -3.93 19.60 -7.21
CA ARG A 64 -2.74 19.01 -6.60
C ARG A 64 -3.00 18.74 -5.13
N HIS A 65 -2.69 17.54 -4.68
CA HIS A 65 -2.83 17.13 -3.29
C HIS A 65 -1.51 16.57 -2.75
N PRO A 66 -1.25 16.73 -1.44
CA PRO A 66 -0.12 16.09 -0.75
C PRO A 66 -0.07 14.58 -0.99
N LEU A 67 1.14 14.03 -1.00
CA LEU A 67 1.39 12.62 -1.26
C LEU A 67 1.47 11.83 0.05
N VAL A 68 0.81 10.67 0.11
CA VAL A 68 1.12 9.62 1.09
C VAL A 68 1.62 8.38 0.38
N VAL A 69 2.75 7.85 0.83
CA VAL A 69 3.35 6.62 0.32
C VAL A 69 3.19 5.50 1.34
N LEU A 70 2.55 4.41 0.92
CA LEU A 70 2.19 3.27 1.77
C LEU A 70 3.11 2.09 1.51
N ASN A 71 3.71 1.59 2.60
CA ASN A 71 4.80 0.62 2.54
C ASN A 71 4.39 -0.73 3.16
N HIS A 72 4.31 -1.77 2.34
CA HIS A 72 3.95 -3.12 2.78
C HIS A 72 5.01 -3.77 3.68
N GLY A 73 4.58 -4.73 4.52
CA GLY A 73 5.46 -5.58 5.31
C GLY A 73 6.20 -6.63 4.48
N LEU A 74 6.92 -7.52 5.14
CA LEU A 74 7.59 -8.65 4.51
C LEU A 74 6.73 -9.91 4.66
N ASP A 75 6.43 -10.55 3.52
CA ASP A 75 5.94 -11.93 3.49
C ASP A 75 7.00 -12.80 2.79
N GLY A 76 7.87 -13.42 3.58
CA GLY A 76 9.05 -14.13 3.10
C GLY A 76 8.71 -15.41 2.34
N HIS A 77 7.54 -15.99 2.59
CA HIS A 77 7.06 -17.19 1.89
C HIS A 77 6.29 -16.87 0.62
N ALA A 78 5.76 -15.64 0.50
CA ALA A 78 4.90 -15.24 -0.61
C ALA A 78 5.34 -13.93 -1.27
N LEU A 79 6.64 -13.67 -1.30
CA LEU A 79 7.23 -12.43 -1.81
C LEU A 79 6.81 -12.13 -3.25
N LYS A 80 6.64 -13.15 -4.10
CA LYS A 80 6.19 -13.00 -5.50
C LYS A 80 4.67 -12.87 -5.66
N GLN A 81 3.93 -13.06 -4.58
CA GLN A 81 2.48 -12.88 -4.55
C GLN A 81 2.08 -11.58 -3.86
N THR A 82 3.04 -10.83 -3.30
CA THR A 82 2.78 -9.48 -2.79
C THR A 82 2.15 -8.61 -3.86
N SER A 83 1.11 -7.86 -3.50
CA SER A 83 0.45 -6.91 -4.39
C SER A 83 0.25 -5.55 -3.72
N PRO A 84 0.37 -4.43 -4.45
CA PRO A 84 -0.03 -3.11 -3.92
C PRO A 84 -1.49 -3.07 -3.45
N ARG A 85 -2.34 -3.96 -3.98
CA ARG A 85 -3.74 -4.08 -3.60
C ARG A 85 -3.94 -4.45 -2.13
N GLU A 86 -2.97 -5.11 -1.50
CA GLU A 86 -3.04 -5.45 -0.07
C GLU A 86 -3.13 -4.21 0.82
N MET A 87 -2.65 -3.06 0.32
CA MET A 87 -2.72 -1.75 0.99
C MET A 87 -3.84 -0.85 0.45
N ARG A 88 -4.70 -1.34 -0.47
CA ARG A 88 -5.78 -0.55 -1.07
C ARG A 88 -6.70 0.07 -0.03
N ALA A 89 -7.13 -0.70 0.95
CA ALA A 89 -8.05 -0.20 1.97
C ALA A 89 -7.44 0.96 2.78
N LEU A 90 -6.15 0.89 3.09
CA LEU A 90 -5.43 1.99 3.75
C LEU A 90 -5.26 3.20 2.81
N ALA A 91 -4.97 2.95 1.52
CA ALA A 91 -4.89 4.00 0.50
C ALA A 91 -6.21 4.76 0.37
N VAL A 92 -7.35 4.07 0.40
CA VAL A 92 -8.68 4.67 0.43
C VAL A 92 -8.82 5.59 1.63
N GLU A 93 -8.44 5.16 2.83
CA GLU A 93 -8.61 5.98 4.05
C GLU A 93 -7.82 7.29 4.01
N PHE A 94 -6.61 7.29 3.45
CA PHE A 94 -5.88 8.53 3.23
C PHE A 94 -6.43 9.36 2.08
N ALA A 95 -6.84 8.73 0.97
CA ALA A 95 -7.43 9.44 -0.16
C ALA A 95 -8.75 10.13 0.22
N ARG A 96 -9.56 9.50 1.09
CA ARG A 96 -10.76 10.11 1.68
C ARG A 96 -10.45 11.35 2.51
N ARG A 97 -9.23 11.47 3.03
CA ARG A 97 -8.71 12.63 3.78
C ARG A 97 -8.02 13.66 2.88
N GLY A 98 -8.11 13.50 1.56
CA GLY A 98 -7.57 14.47 0.59
C GLY A 98 -6.12 14.21 0.18
N TRP A 99 -5.53 13.08 0.54
CA TRP A 99 -4.19 12.74 0.08
C TRP A 99 -4.22 12.07 -1.30
N VAL A 100 -3.19 12.26 -2.11
CA VAL A 100 -2.87 11.28 -3.16
C VAL A 100 -2.18 10.13 -2.45
N ALA A 101 -2.84 8.97 -2.38
CA ALA A 101 -2.30 7.79 -1.75
C ALA A 101 -1.72 6.85 -2.80
N ILE A 102 -0.47 6.45 -2.62
CA ILE A 102 0.19 5.43 -3.43
C ILE A 102 0.60 4.25 -2.56
N ALA A 103 0.10 3.07 -2.89
CA ALA A 103 0.67 1.80 -2.45
C ALA A 103 1.52 1.23 -3.59
N PHE A 104 2.64 0.61 -3.28
CA PHE A 104 3.50 0.00 -4.31
C PHE A 104 4.23 -1.21 -3.75
N SER A 105 4.64 -2.11 -4.64
CA SER A 105 5.52 -3.23 -4.31
C SER A 105 6.97 -2.81 -4.52
N ARG A 106 7.79 -2.94 -3.46
CA ARG A 106 9.22 -2.64 -3.52
C ARG A 106 9.96 -3.59 -4.48
N ARG A 107 11.19 -3.26 -4.87
CA ARG A 107 11.92 -4.02 -5.91
C ARG A 107 12.05 -5.48 -5.52
N GLY A 108 11.82 -6.36 -6.49
CA GLY A 108 11.81 -7.81 -6.30
C GLY A 108 10.53 -8.40 -5.72
N TYR A 109 9.61 -7.61 -5.14
CA TYR A 109 8.30 -8.10 -4.67
C TYR A 109 7.28 -8.16 -5.81
N GLY A 110 6.34 -9.10 -5.71
CA GLY A 110 5.19 -9.17 -6.60
C GLY A 110 5.58 -9.12 -8.08
N LYS A 111 4.92 -8.21 -8.79
CA LYS A 111 5.19 -7.87 -10.20
C LYS A 111 6.29 -6.83 -10.40
N SER A 112 6.82 -6.22 -9.33
CA SER A 112 7.92 -5.28 -9.44
C SER A 112 9.20 -5.96 -9.88
N GLU A 113 9.92 -5.30 -10.78
CA GLU A 113 11.21 -5.74 -11.28
C GLU A 113 12.33 -5.51 -10.24
N GLY A 114 13.56 -5.85 -10.62
CA GLY A 114 14.74 -5.69 -9.76
C GLY A 114 14.96 -6.86 -8.80
N ARG A 115 16.10 -6.81 -8.10
CA ARG A 115 16.49 -7.82 -7.12
C ARG A 115 15.97 -7.44 -5.74
N PHE A 116 15.46 -8.43 -5.00
CA PHE A 116 15.11 -8.25 -3.60
C PHE A 116 16.30 -7.73 -2.78
N ALA A 117 16.12 -6.62 -2.07
CA ALA A 117 17.20 -5.88 -1.41
C ALA A 117 17.10 -5.85 0.13
N GLU A 118 16.00 -6.34 0.71
CA GLU A 118 15.71 -6.28 2.16
C GLU A 118 16.06 -7.58 2.92
N GLY A 119 16.82 -8.49 2.30
CA GLY A 119 17.25 -9.73 2.96
C GLY A 119 18.36 -9.45 3.98
N VAL A 120 18.23 -9.95 5.21
CA VAL A 120 19.27 -9.83 6.25
C VAL A 120 20.30 -10.96 6.09
N HIS A 121 21.58 -10.61 5.93
CA HIS A 121 22.65 -11.61 5.79
C HIS A 121 23.41 -11.85 7.10
N GLN A 122 23.45 -10.86 7.99
CA GLN A 122 24.08 -10.90 9.31
C GLN A 122 23.20 -10.14 10.30
N TYR A 123 23.14 -10.59 11.55
CA TYR A 123 22.33 -9.94 12.58
C TYR A 123 23.16 -8.90 13.34
N THR A 124 23.63 -7.87 12.62
CA THR A 124 24.41 -6.74 13.15
C THR A 124 23.66 -5.43 12.92
N ALA A 125 24.00 -4.39 13.69
CA ALA A 125 23.33 -3.08 13.58
C ALA A 125 23.47 -2.49 12.16
N ALA A 126 24.68 -2.53 11.61
CA ALA A 126 24.96 -2.03 10.26
C ALA A 126 24.15 -2.76 9.17
N GLU A 127 23.90 -4.06 9.33
CA GLU A 127 23.11 -4.81 8.37
C GLU A 127 21.61 -4.53 8.51
N TYR A 128 21.09 -4.38 9.74
CA TYR A 128 19.71 -3.91 9.92
C TYR A 128 19.50 -2.51 9.36
N GLU A 129 20.44 -1.58 9.58
CA GLU A 129 20.40 -0.26 8.96
C GLU A 129 20.43 -0.32 7.43
N ARG A 130 21.26 -1.19 6.86
CA ARG A 130 21.29 -1.42 5.40
C ARG A 130 19.93 -1.86 4.89
N VAL A 131 19.24 -2.77 5.59
CA VAL A 131 17.90 -3.23 5.21
C VAL A 131 16.88 -2.09 5.25
N ALA A 132 16.82 -1.32 6.34
CA ALA A 132 15.93 -0.14 6.44
C ALA A 132 16.19 0.85 5.29
N ARG A 133 17.46 1.18 5.04
CA ARG A 133 17.85 2.10 3.96
C ARG A 133 17.60 1.54 2.57
N SER A 134 17.69 0.23 2.38
CA SER A 134 17.41 -0.42 1.08
C SER A 134 15.94 -0.28 0.69
N GLY A 135 15.02 -0.45 1.65
CA GLY A 135 13.60 -0.17 1.43
C GLY A 135 13.33 1.32 1.24
N ALA A 136 14.01 2.19 2.00
CA ALA A 136 13.91 3.64 1.86
C ALA A 136 14.33 4.16 0.48
N THR A 137 15.33 3.54 -0.17
CA THR A 137 15.71 3.85 -1.55
C THR A 137 14.53 3.70 -2.50
N ASP A 138 13.79 2.59 -2.40
CA ASP A 138 12.64 2.33 -3.26
C ASP A 138 11.52 3.35 -3.01
N ILE A 139 11.26 3.68 -1.74
CA ILE A 139 10.28 4.70 -1.35
C ILE A 139 10.65 6.06 -1.95
N ARG A 140 11.94 6.42 -1.90
CA ARG A 140 12.44 7.69 -2.45
C ARG A 140 12.23 7.79 -3.96
N GLU A 141 12.47 6.72 -4.71
CA GLU A 141 12.22 6.69 -6.15
C GLU A 141 10.73 6.86 -6.48
N VAL A 142 9.85 6.24 -5.70
CA VAL A 142 8.40 6.43 -5.85
C VAL A 142 8.00 7.88 -5.55
N ILE A 143 8.53 8.50 -4.49
CA ILE A 143 8.29 9.92 -4.19
C ILE A 143 8.74 10.81 -5.35
N HIS A 144 9.92 10.54 -5.91
CA HIS A 144 10.47 11.29 -7.04
C HIS A 144 9.57 11.19 -8.27
N LEU A 145 9.18 9.99 -8.68
CA LEU A 145 8.31 9.79 -9.85
C LEU A 145 6.89 10.34 -9.64
N MET A 146 6.37 10.27 -8.41
CA MET A 146 5.07 10.84 -8.09
C MET A 146 5.09 12.37 -8.06
N ALA A 147 6.22 13.00 -7.73
CA ALA A 147 6.36 14.45 -7.77
C ALA A 147 6.16 15.05 -9.18
N GLU A 148 6.35 14.25 -10.23
CA GLU A 148 6.13 14.65 -11.62
C GLU A 148 4.65 14.61 -12.03
N GLN A 149 3.79 13.93 -11.26
CA GLN A 149 2.38 13.80 -11.60
C GLN A 149 1.65 15.15 -11.42
N PRO A 150 0.77 15.53 -12.37
CA PRO A 150 0.14 16.85 -12.36
C PRO A 150 -0.82 17.08 -11.18
N TYR A 151 -1.24 16.00 -10.52
CA TYR A 151 -2.14 15.99 -9.35
C TYR A 151 -1.40 15.86 -8.01
N VAL A 152 -0.06 15.85 -7.98
CA VAL A 152 0.72 15.77 -6.75
C VAL A 152 1.29 17.13 -6.35
N ASP A 153 1.17 17.46 -5.07
CA ASP A 153 1.93 18.50 -4.35
C ASP A 153 3.13 17.82 -3.66
N PRO A 154 4.35 17.92 -4.21
CA PRO A 154 5.52 17.23 -3.66
C PRO A 154 6.10 17.93 -2.43
N THR A 155 5.55 19.08 -2.01
CA THR A 155 6.08 19.83 -0.85
C THR A 155 5.66 19.22 0.49
N ARG A 156 4.64 18.35 0.47
CA ARG A 156 4.11 17.65 1.64
C ARG A 156 3.93 16.17 1.32
N VAL A 157 4.85 15.37 1.82
CA VAL A 157 4.88 13.92 1.68
C VAL A 157 4.82 13.26 3.05
N LEU A 158 3.93 12.29 3.17
CA LEU A 158 3.79 11.41 4.33
C LEU A 158 4.26 10.00 3.93
N SER A 159 5.06 9.34 4.77
CA SER A 159 5.39 7.92 4.59
C SER A 159 4.73 7.10 5.68
N VAL A 160 3.97 6.06 5.32
CA VAL A 160 3.28 5.18 6.27
C VAL A 160 3.67 3.75 5.98
N GLY A 161 4.14 3.02 6.98
CA GLY A 161 4.58 1.65 6.78
C GLY A 161 4.14 0.71 7.88
N VAL A 162 3.87 -0.54 7.49
CA VAL A 162 3.53 -1.62 8.42
C VAL A 162 4.67 -2.64 8.46
N SER A 163 5.05 -3.11 9.65
CA SER A 163 6.06 -4.18 9.80
C SER A 163 7.39 -3.80 9.11
N ALA A 164 7.95 -4.64 8.24
CA ALA A 164 9.15 -4.30 7.46
C ALA A 164 9.00 -2.97 6.69
N GLY A 165 7.80 -2.60 6.24
CA GLY A 165 7.53 -1.31 5.62
C GLY A 165 7.61 -0.12 6.59
N GLY A 166 7.27 -0.34 7.87
CA GLY A 166 7.49 0.62 8.95
C GLY A 166 8.98 0.82 9.23
N PHE A 167 9.76 -0.25 9.16
CA PHE A 167 11.22 -0.17 9.26
C PHE A 167 11.87 0.55 8.07
N ALA A 168 11.40 0.31 6.85
CA ALA A 168 11.82 1.08 5.67
C ALA A 168 11.43 2.58 5.79
N THR A 169 10.24 2.87 6.34
CA THR A 169 9.78 4.23 6.64
C THR A 169 10.70 4.93 7.65
N LEU A 170 11.18 4.21 8.67
CA LEU A 170 12.19 4.71 9.60
C LEU A 170 13.52 5.02 8.88
N GLY A 171 13.96 4.12 8.00
CA GLY A 171 15.14 4.33 7.14
C GLY A 171 15.03 5.59 6.28
N LEU A 172 13.84 5.86 5.73
CA LEU A 172 13.56 7.07 4.95
C LEU A 172 13.61 8.32 5.83
N SER A 173 13.05 8.26 7.04
CA SER A 173 13.04 9.40 7.97
C SER A 173 14.45 9.85 8.38
N ALA A 174 15.41 8.91 8.41
CA ALA A 174 16.80 9.18 8.76
C ALA A 174 17.59 9.90 7.65
N ASP A 175 17.08 9.90 6.42
CA ASP A 175 17.64 10.63 5.28
C ASP A 175 16.47 11.16 4.42
N PRO A 176 15.70 12.12 4.96
CA PRO A 176 14.40 12.48 4.41
C PRO A 176 14.57 13.16 3.04
N PRO A 177 13.90 12.69 1.98
CA PRO A 177 13.88 13.42 0.71
C PRO A 177 13.16 14.77 0.87
N PRO A 178 13.41 15.76 -0.01
CA PRO A 178 12.67 17.01 -0.02
C PRO A 178 11.16 16.78 0.00
N GLY A 179 10.46 17.50 0.88
CA GLY A 179 9.01 17.41 1.03
C GLY A 179 8.52 16.33 1.99
N LEU A 180 9.36 15.40 2.49
CA LEU A 180 8.94 14.50 3.56
C LEU A 180 8.74 15.29 4.86
N VAL A 181 7.48 15.43 5.27
CA VAL A 181 7.08 16.29 6.41
C VAL A 181 6.74 15.49 7.67
N ALA A 182 6.34 14.23 7.54
CA ALA A 182 6.08 13.34 8.66
C ALA A 182 6.12 11.87 8.22
N ALA A 183 6.14 10.96 9.19
CA ALA A 183 6.05 9.53 8.93
C ALA A 183 5.28 8.77 10.01
N VAL A 184 4.67 7.64 9.63
CA VAL A 184 3.92 6.76 10.53
C VAL A 184 4.49 5.34 10.44
N ASN A 185 4.82 4.79 11.60
CA ASN A 185 5.39 3.47 11.78
C ASN A 185 4.38 2.58 12.53
N LEU A 186 3.80 1.63 11.84
CA LEU A 186 2.80 0.70 12.37
C LEU A 186 3.45 -0.67 12.59
N ALA A 187 3.67 -1.05 13.85
CA ALA A 187 4.37 -2.29 14.23
C ALA A 187 5.67 -2.55 13.46
N GLY A 188 6.47 -1.52 13.18
CA GLY A 188 7.63 -1.67 12.31
C GLY A 188 8.87 -2.20 13.00
N GLY A 189 9.63 -2.98 12.25
CA GLY A 189 10.90 -3.54 12.69
C GLY A 189 11.41 -4.55 11.69
N GLN A 190 12.50 -5.23 12.05
CA GLN A 190 13.05 -6.32 11.25
C GLN A 190 13.00 -7.61 12.06
N ALA A 191 12.31 -8.61 11.51
CA ALA A 191 12.28 -9.96 12.02
C ALA A 191 12.40 -10.95 10.87
N SER A 192 12.92 -12.15 11.17
CA SER A 192 13.03 -13.26 10.22
C SER A 192 12.00 -14.32 10.54
N TYR A 193 11.58 -15.08 9.53
CA TYR A 193 10.77 -16.28 9.77
C TYR A 193 11.54 -17.29 10.60
N LEU A 194 10.83 -17.94 11.52
CA LEU A 194 11.36 -19.10 12.20
C LEU A 194 11.61 -20.25 11.20
N PRO A 195 12.65 -21.08 11.40
CA PRO A 195 12.90 -22.25 10.54
C PRO A 195 11.73 -23.23 10.48
N SER A 196 10.83 -23.21 11.47
CA SER A 196 9.57 -23.98 11.49
C SER A 196 8.56 -23.55 10.42
N GLY A 197 8.79 -22.41 9.75
CA GLY A 197 7.84 -21.80 8.81
C GLY A 197 6.63 -21.14 9.50
N THR A 198 6.63 -21.05 10.83
CA THR A 198 5.54 -20.47 11.63
C THR A 198 6.10 -19.52 12.67
N GLY A 199 5.66 -18.27 12.62
CA GLY A 199 6.13 -17.21 13.51
C GLY A 199 7.43 -16.52 13.06
N PHE A 200 7.81 -15.50 13.82
CA PHE A 200 8.93 -14.62 13.52
C PHE A 200 9.87 -14.51 14.72
N VAL A 201 11.12 -14.14 14.46
CA VAL A 201 12.13 -13.91 15.49
C VAL A 201 13.03 -12.73 15.13
N VAL A 202 13.33 -11.91 16.14
CA VAL A 202 14.43 -10.95 16.10
C VAL A 202 15.68 -11.68 16.59
N HIS A 203 16.60 -12.02 15.67
CA HIS A 203 17.76 -12.84 15.99
C HIS A 203 18.82 -12.14 16.86
N ASN A 204 18.85 -10.81 16.84
CA ASN A 204 19.74 -10.00 17.67
C ASN A 204 19.01 -8.69 18.03
N GLU A 205 18.41 -8.66 19.21
CA GLU A 205 17.65 -7.50 19.70
C GLU A 205 18.57 -6.30 19.98
N GLU A 206 19.75 -6.52 20.57
CA GLU A 206 20.71 -5.45 20.89
C GLU A 206 21.16 -4.71 19.62
N ALA A 207 21.51 -5.46 18.57
CA ALA A 207 21.86 -4.89 17.28
C ALA A 207 20.69 -4.14 16.62
N LEU A 208 19.45 -4.62 16.81
CA LEU A 208 18.28 -3.92 16.28
C LEU A 208 18.03 -2.60 17.02
N ILE A 209 18.20 -2.59 18.34
CA ILE A 209 18.14 -1.38 19.18
C ILE A 209 19.22 -0.37 18.77
N GLU A 210 20.44 -0.84 18.52
CA GLU A 210 21.53 0.00 18.02
C GLU A 210 21.20 0.59 16.64
N ALA A 211 20.68 -0.21 15.71
CA ALA A 211 20.26 0.27 14.39
C ALA A 211 19.16 1.35 14.50
N PHE A 212 18.15 1.15 15.35
CA PHE A 212 17.12 2.16 15.61
C PHE A 212 17.71 3.44 16.21
N THR A 213 18.66 3.31 17.13
CA THR A 213 19.39 4.45 17.71
C THR A 213 20.15 5.22 16.62
N HIS A 214 20.86 4.53 15.72
CA HIS A 214 21.58 5.14 14.62
C HIS A 214 20.66 5.86 13.62
N LEU A 215 19.50 5.28 13.29
CA LEU A 215 18.50 5.95 12.45
C LEU A 215 17.94 7.21 13.13
N GLY A 216 17.81 7.22 14.46
CA GLY A 216 17.41 8.39 15.26
C GLY A 216 18.43 9.54 15.20
N HIS A 217 19.72 9.26 15.01
CA HIS A 217 20.75 10.30 14.94
C HIS A 217 20.52 11.32 13.83
N THR A 218 19.84 10.96 12.74
CA THR A 218 19.61 11.86 11.60
C THR A 218 18.14 12.06 11.26
N SER A 219 17.23 11.30 11.87
CA SER A 219 15.80 11.53 11.71
C SER A 219 15.36 12.79 12.46
N ARG A 220 14.80 13.76 11.73
CA ARG A 220 14.40 15.08 12.26
C ARG A 220 12.97 15.48 11.92
N ILE A 221 12.23 14.59 11.27
CA ILE A 221 10.81 14.79 11.00
C ILE A 221 9.97 14.22 12.14
N PRO A 222 8.77 14.77 12.40
CA PRO A 222 7.81 14.15 13.30
C PRO A 222 7.43 12.74 12.84
N MET A 223 7.34 11.81 13.80
CA MET A 223 6.86 10.47 13.55
C MET A 223 5.78 10.04 14.55
N LEU A 224 4.86 9.21 14.11
CA LEU A 224 3.94 8.46 14.97
C LEU A 224 4.27 6.98 14.92
N TRP A 225 4.40 6.34 16.08
CA TRP A 225 4.63 4.91 16.23
C TRP A 225 3.45 4.28 16.95
N ILE A 226 2.84 3.25 16.34
CA ILE A 226 1.73 2.52 16.93
C ILE A 226 2.09 1.04 17.01
N TYR A 227 2.04 0.46 18.22
CA TYR A 227 2.35 -0.94 18.49
C TYR A 227 1.33 -1.50 19.47
N SER A 228 0.94 -2.76 19.32
CA SER A 228 0.05 -3.45 20.26
C SER A 228 0.84 -4.25 21.30
N VAL A 229 0.38 -4.28 22.55
CA VAL A 229 1.08 -4.95 23.67
C VAL A 229 1.25 -6.47 23.53
N ASN A 230 0.51 -7.13 22.63
CA ASN A 230 0.64 -8.57 22.37
C ASN A 230 1.16 -8.88 20.96
N ASP A 231 1.86 -7.95 20.31
CA ASP A 231 2.56 -8.21 19.05
C ASP A 231 3.61 -9.32 19.25
N SER A 232 3.43 -10.44 18.53
CA SER A 232 4.30 -11.61 18.67
C SER A 232 5.65 -11.48 17.97
N HIS A 233 5.79 -10.50 17.06
CA HIS A 233 7.01 -10.23 16.31
C HIS A 233 7.91 -9.26 17.09
N PHE A 234 7.30 -8.22 17.67
CA PHE A 234 8.00 -7.14 18.37
C PHE A 234 7.39 -6.97 19.76
N ASN A 235 7.92 -7.73 20.71
CA ASN A 235 7.42 -7.70 22.08
C ASN A 235 7.54 -6.29 22.72
N PRO A 236 6.68 -5.94 23.69
CA PRO A 236 6.63 -4.57 24.24
C PRO A 236 7.95 -4.09 24.84
N THR A 237 8.69 -4.96 25.53
CA THR A 237 9.99 -4.62 26.13
C THR A 237 10.97 -4.18 25.05
N LEU A 238 11.08 -4.94 23.96
CA LEU A 238 11.91 -4.58 22.83
C LEU A 238 11.46 -3.25 22.22
N VAL A 239 10.17 -3.09 21.92
CA VAL A 239 9.63 -1.86 21.31
C VAL A 239 9.93 -0.62 22.15
N HIS A 240 9.81 -0.70 23.47
CA HIS A 240 10.15 0.40 24.38
C HIS A 240 11.63 0.76 24.31
N GLN A 241 12.52 -0.24 24.17
CA GLN A 241 13.95 -0.01 23.99
C GLN A 241 14.27 0.58 22.61
N LEU A 242 13.61 0.14 21.54
CA LEU A 242 13.72 0.72 20.19
C LEU A 242 13.31 2.20 20.20
N PHE A 243 12.16 2.51 20.79
CA PHE A 243 11.64 3.88 20.92
C PHE A 243 12.58 4.76 21.74
N LYS A 244 13.01 4.28 22.90
CA LYS A 244 13.96 5.00 23.77
C LYS A 244 15.28 5.27 23.06
N GLY A 245 15.83 4.30 22.33
CA GLY A 245 17.05 4.45 21.55
C GLY A 245 16.92 5.50 20.46
N PHE A 246 15.87 5.38 19.64
CA PHE A 246 15.59 6.30 18.53
C PHE A 246 15.38 7.75 19.01
N ASN A 247 14.50 7.98 19.99
CA ASN A 247 14.25 9.33 20.52
C ASN A 247 15.43 9.87 21.35
N GLY A 248 16.12 9.02 22.10
CA GLY A 248 17.31 9.41 22.86
C GLY A 248 18.46 9.90 21.98
N ALA A 249 18.53 9.42 20.74
CA ALA A 249 19.47 9.84 19.71
C ALA A 249 19.08 11.13 18.96
N GLY A 250 17.92 11.72 19.28
CA GLY A 250 17.41 12.94 18.64
C GLY A 250 16.29 12.73 17.61
N GLY A 251 15.81 11.48 17.44
CA GLY A 251 14.58 11.20 16.72
C GLY A 251 13.36 11.84 17.38
N GLN A 252 12.30 12.08 16.60
CA GLN A 252 11.09 12.78 17.06
C GLN A 252 9.84 11.91 16.88
N ALA A 253 9.82 10.73 17.53
CA ALA A 253 8.64 9.88 17.52
C ALA A 253 7.71 10.14 18.71
N GLN A 254 6.41 10.14 18.44
CA GLN A 254 5.36 9.95 19.44
C GLN A 254 5.00 8.46 19.47
N PHE A 255 4.80 7.90 20.66
CA PHE A 255 4.52 6.47 20.84
C PHE A 255 3.10 6.27 21.37
N VAL A 256 2.34 5.45 20.66
CA VAL A 256 1.04 4.94 21.07
C VAL A 256 1.18 3.44 21.27
N GLU A 257 0.93 3.03 22.51
CA GLU A 257 0.82 1.62 22.87
C GLU A 257 -0.66 1.23 22.90
N ASP A 258 -1.07 0.40 21.95
CA ASP A 258 -2.44 -0.10 21.83
C ASP A 258 -2.64 -1.36 22.67
N ALA A 259 -3.88 -1.61 23.07
CA ALA A 259 -4.28 -2.77 23.83
C ALA A 259 -4.01 -4.08 23.07
N ALA A 260 -4.06 -5.19 23.81
CA ALA A 260 -3.89 -6.51 23.22
C ALA A 260 -4.99 -6.77 22.20
N TRP A 261 -4.61 -7.23 21.01
CA TRP A 261 -5.53 -7.50 19.91
C TRP A 261 -5.55 -8.99 19.56
N ASN A 262 -6.74 -9.60 19.63
CA ASN A 262 -6.96 -11.03 19.37
C ASN A 262 -5.87 -11.91 20.02
N SER A 263 -5.33 -12.89 19.29
CA SER A 263 -4.20 -13.70 19.73
C SER A 263 -2.85 -13.09 19.42
N ASP A 264 -2.77 -12.13 18.50
CA ASP A 264 -1.53 -11.49 18.06
C ASP A 264 -1.78 -10.05 17.62
N GLY A 265 -1.13 -9.12 18.32
CA GLY A 265 -1.17 -7.69 18.10
C GLY A 265 -0.67 -7.26 16.73
N HIS A 266 0.21 -8.04 16.10
CA HIS A 266 0.77 -7.72 14.79
C HIS A 266 -0.33 -7.64 13.70
N SER A 267 -1.42 -8.40 13.89
CA SER A 267 -2.56 -8.44 12.97
C SER A 267 -3.48 -7.21 13.03
N LEU A 268 -3.30 -6.32 14.02
CA LEU A 268 -4.12 -5.12 14.23
C LEU A 268 -4.09 -4.15 13.04
N PHE A 269 -2.99 -4.13 12.28
CA PHE A 269 -2.82 -3.21 11.15
C PHE A 269 -3.37 -3.75 9.82
N GLY A 270 -4.14 -4.85 9.87
CA GLY A 270 -4.88 -5.38 8.73
C GLY A 270 -6.13 -4.56 8.39
N ARG A 271 -6.64 -4.73 7.15
CA ARG A 271 -7.82 -4.03 6.61
C ARG A 271 -9.00 -3.94 7.57
N ALA A 272 -9.36 -5.05 8.21
CA ALA A 272 -10.59 -5.15 9.00
C ALA A 272 -10.58 -4.29 10.28
N PHE A 273 -9.42 -3.80 10.71
CA PHE A 273 -9.25 -3.23 12.05
C PHE A 273 -8.71 -1.80 12.04
N MET A 274 -8.57 -1.19 10.86
CA MET A 274 -8.04 0.17 10.71
C MET A 274 -8.81 1.22 11.53
N SER A 275 -10.13 1.04 11.70
CA SER A 275 -10.97 1.96 12.49
C SER A 275 -10.58 2.04 13.96
N LEU A 276 -9.79 1.08 14.47
CA LEU A 276 -9.35 1.07 15.86
C LEU A 276 -8.22 2.06 16.13
N TRP A 277 -7.34 2.31 15.16
CA TRP A 277 -6.12 3.11 15.34
C TRP A 277 -6.01 4.32 14.39
N LEU A 278 -6.86 4.42 13.37
CA LEU A 278 -6.84 5.58 12.46
C LEU A 278 -7.09 6.91 13.18
N HIS A 279 -7.79 6.88 14.32
CA HIS A 279 -8.02 8.08 15.13
C HIS A 279 -6.72 8.67 15.72
N ASP A 280 -5.74 7.83 16.05
CA ASP A 280 -4.41 8.27 16.50
C ASP A 280 -3.63 8.92 15.36
N VAL A 281 -3.74 8.35 14.15
CA VAL A 281 -3.16 8.95 12.94
C VAL A 281 -3.80 10.30 12.66
N ASP A 282 -5.13 10.42 12.75
CA ASP A 282 -5.85 11.68 12.55
C ASP A 282 -5.44 12.75 13.57
N ALA A 283 -5.29 12.37 14.84
CA ALA A 283 -4.82 13.26 15.90
C ALA A 283 -3.39 13.75 15.62
N PHE A 284 -2.49 12.85 15.21
CA PHE A 284 -1.12 13.18 14.84
C PHE A 284 -1.07 14.13 13.63
N LEU A 285 -1.82 13.84 12.57
CA LEU A 285 -1.87 14.71 11.39
C LEU A 285 -2.41 16.09 11.73
N ALA A 286 -3.44 16.19 12.58
CA ALA A 286 -3.96 17.47 13.05
C ALA A 286 -2.94 18.26 13.88
N ALA A 287 -2.19 17.59 14.76
CA ALA A 287 -1.16 18.22 15.61
C ALA A 287 0.04 18.77 14.83
N HIS A 288 0.23 18.34 13.58
CA HIS A 288 1.33 18.75 12.72
C HIS A 288 0.88 19.55 11.48
N ASP A 289 -0.34 20.11 11.50
CA ASP A 289 -0.90 20.89 10.38
C ASP A 289 -1.01 20.10 9.06
N LEU A 290 -1.19 18.78 9.16
CA LEU A 290 -1.33 17.84 8.04
C LEU A 290 -2.76 17.34 7.83
N LYS A 291 -3.74 17.85 8.60
CA LYS A 291 -5.16 17.64 8.31
C LYS A 291 -5.58 18.51 7.12
N LEU A 292 -5.92 17.89 5.99
CA LEU A 292 -6.14 18.60 4.72
C LEU A 292 -7.56 19.14 4.54
N GLN A 293 -8.54 18.51 5.18
CA GLN A 293 -9.94 18.91 5.07
C GLN A 293 -10.75 18.47 6.28
N ASP A 294 -11.94 19.06 6.41
CA ASP A 294 -12.94 18.60 7.36
C ASP A 294 -13.84 17.54 6.72
N GLY A 295 -14.03 16.43 7.42
CA GLY A 295 -14.80 15.30 6.94
C GLY A 295 -14.03 14.40 5.97
N LEU A 296 -14.76 13.46 5.36
CA LEU A 296 -14.21 12.43 4.47
C LEU A 296 -14.89 12.53 3.10
N ILE A 297 -14.10 12.46 2.04
CA ILE A 297 -14.61 12.25 0.68
C ILE A 297 -15.38 10.93 0.66
N ALA A 298 -16.54 10.95 0.00
CA ALA A 298 -17.36 9.76 -0.13
C ALA A 298 -16.62 8.72 -0.98
N PHE A 299 -16.67 7.47 -0.53
CA PHE A 299 -16.12 6.34 -1.24
C PHE A 299 -17.08 5.19 -1.15
N ASP A 300 -17.39 4.61 -2.32
CA ASP A 300 -18.20 3.42 -2.44
C ASP A 300 -17.26 2.27 -2.83
N ASP A 301 -16.98 1.39 -1.87
CA ASP A 301 -16.09 0.23 -2.07
C ASP A 301 -16.70 -0.81 -3.02
N ASP A 302 -18.03 -0.76 -3.24
CA ASP A 302 -18.74 -1.57 -4.22
C ASP A 302 -18.64 -1.00 -5.65
N ALA A 303 -18.26 0.27 -5.80
CA ALA A 303 -18.28 0.94 -7.09
C ALA A 303 -17.35 0.25 -8.11
N GLY A 304 -17.92 -0.17 -9.23
CA GLY A 304 -17.20 -0.86 -10.30
C GLY A 304 -16.87 -2.34 -10.02
N VAL A 305 -17.28 -2.88 -8.86
CA VAL A 305 -17.09 -4.29 -8.54
C VAL A 305 -18.14 -5.14 -9.26
N ILE A 306 -17.69 -6.09 -10.07
CA ILE A 306 -18.55 -7.09 -10.70
C ILE A 306 -18.66 -8.29 -9.75
N TYR A 307 -19.71 -8.31 -8.95
CA TYR A 307 -19.98 -9.41 -8.04
C TYR A 307 -20.43 -10.68 -8.78
N PRO A 308 -19.93 -11.86 -8.40
CA PRO A 308 -20.57 -13.11 -8.75
C PRO A 308 -22.07 -13.11 -8.35
N PRO A 309 -22.93 -13.78 -9.14
CA PRO A 309 -24.37 -13.75 -8.94
C PRO A 309 -24.76 -14.35 -7.58
N HIS A 310 -25.89 -13.90 -7.03
CA HIS A 310 -26.51 -14.42 -5.81
C HIS A 310 -25.72 -14.23 -4.50
N MET A 311 -24.67 -13.39 -4.49
CA MET A 311 -23.96 -13.05 -3.25
C MET A 311 -24.84 -12.30 -2.23
N ASN A 312 -24.80 -12.77 -0.98
CA ASN A 312 -25.32 -12.07 0.19
C ASN A 312 -24.28 -11.07 0.77
N PRO A 313 -24.64 -10.19 1.72
CA PRO A 313 -23.72 -9.19 2.28
C PRO A 313 -22.41 -9.77 2.82
N LYS A 314 -22.45 -10.92 3.50
CA LYS A 314 -21.26 -11.58 4.04
C LYS A 314 -20.32 -12.06 2.93
N SER A 315 -20.85 -12.68 1.88
CA SER A 315 -20.05 -13.10 0.72
C SER A 315 -19.51 -11.94 -0.09
N LYS A 316 -20.24 -10.80 -0.18
CA LYS A 316 -19.72 -9.58 -0.82
C LYS A 316 -18.52 -9.02 -0.08
N SER A 317 -18.63 -8.89 1.26
CA SER A 317 -17.51 -8.47 2.11
C SER A 317 -16.29 -9.39 1.92
N GLY A 318 -16.49 -10.72 1.96
CA GLY A 318 -15.41 -11.67 1.74
C GLY A 318 -14.81 -11.61 0.32
N PHE A 319 -15.63 -11.27 -0.69
CA PHE A 319 -15.16 -11.06 -2.06
C PHE A 319 -14.32 -9.79 -2.19
N LEU A 320 -14.70 -8.71 -1.52
CA LEU A 320 -13.87 -7.50 -1.44
C LEU A 320 -12.52 -7.78 -0.77
N ASP A 321 -12.49 -8.57 0.31
CA ASP A 321 -11.24 -9.01 0.95
C ASP A 321 -10.35 -9.79 -0.02
N TYR A 322 -10.95 -10.70 -0.78
CA TYR A 322 -10.28 -11.45 -1.84
C TYR A 322 -9.71 -10.53 -2.94
N LEU A 323 -10.44 -9.50 -3.38
CA LEU A 323 -9.98 -8.58 -4.41
C LEU A 323 -8.73 -7.79 -3.98
N ASP A 324 -8.62 -7.48 -2.69
CA ASP A 324 -7.48 -6.75 -2.12
C ASP A 324 -6.32 -7.66 -1.71
N ALA A 325 -6.54 -8.97 -1.57
CA ALA A 325 -5.50 -9.92 -1.21
C ALA A 325 -4.35 -10.03 -2.25
N GLY A 326 -3.22 -10.61 -1.85
CA GLY A 326 -2.09 -10.88 -2.73
C GLY A 326 -2.45 -11.75 -3.94
N ASP A 327 -1.62 -11.70 -4.98
CA ASP A 327 -1.81 -12.45 -6.23
C ASP A 327 -1.72 -13.97 -6.04
N HIS A 328 -1.99 -14.72 -7.11
CA HIS A 328 -2.16 -16.17 -7.11
C HIS A 328 -3.29 -16.57 -6.16
N LYS A 329 -4.48 -16.09 -6.50
CA LYS A 329 -5.68 -16.20 -5.66
C LYS A 329 -6.88 -16.73 -6.45
N ALA A 330 -7.72 -17.50 -5.77
CA ALA A 330 -8.95 -18.01 -6.33
C ALA A 330 -10.10 -17.91 -5.31
N PHE A 331 -11.30 -17.62 -5.80
CA PHE A 331 -12.53 -17.59 -5.02
C PHE A 331 -13.47 -18.68 -5.54
N ALA A 332 -13.89 -19.58 -4.65
CA ALA A 332 -14.83 -20.65 -4.93
C ALA A 332 -16.14 -20.41 -4.17
N MET A 333 -17.26 -20.74 -4.81
CA MET A 333 -18.59 -20.55 -4.24
C MET A 333 -19.56 -21.62 -4.72
N SER A 334 -20.46 -22.08 -3.85
CA SER A 334 -21.52 -23.03 -4.18
C SER A 334 -22.88 -22.33 -4.39
N PRO A 335 -23.86 -23.00 -5.04
CA PRO A 335 -25.23 -22.50 -5.12
C PRO A 335 -25.90 -22.26 -3.76
N ALA A 336 -25.43 -22.95 -2.71
CA ALA A 336 -25.89 -22.76 -1.33
C ALA A 336 -25.23 -21.57 -0.61
N LEU A 337 -24.44 -20.75 -1.33
CA LEU A 337 -23.70 -19.59 -0.83
C LEU A 337 -22.60 -19.95 0.19
N ASN A 338 -22.14 -21.20 0.22
CA ASN A 338 -20.87 -21.52 0.87
C ASN A 338 -19.75 -21.01 -0.02
N TRP A 339 -18.73 -20.40 0.57
CA TRP A 339 -17.61 -19.86 -0.18
C TRP A 339 -16.31 -20.00 0.60
N LYS A 340 -15.22 -20.04 -0.18
CA LYS A 340 -13.86 -20.05 0.31
C LYS A 340 -13.00 -19.32 -0.71
N TRP A 341 -12.02 -18.58 -0.23
CA TRP A 341 -10.98 -18.05 -1.10
C TRP A 341 -9.61 -18.30 -0.50
N VAL A 342 -8.62 -18.30 -1.38
CA VAL A 342 -7.21 -18.40 -1.02
C VAL A 342 -6.45 -17.35 -1.81
N SER A 343 -5.35 -16.89 -1.25
CA SER A 343 -4.41 -15.99 -1.91
C SER A 343 -2.99 -16.39 -1.58
N LYS A 344 -2.01 -15.79 -2.27
CA LYS A 344 -0.61 -16.03 -2.00
C LYS A 344 -0.20 -17.50 -2.16
N SER A 345 -0.91 -18.23 -3.01
CA SER A 345 -0.53 -19.59 -3.37
C SER A 345 0.72 -19.57 -4.27
N PRO A 346 1.50 -20.65 -4.34
CA PRO A 346 2.69 -20.71 -5.19
C PRO A 346 2.43 -20.33 -6.66
N ASN A 347 1.27 -20.72 -7.18
CA ASN A 347 0.75 -20.32 -8.49
C ASN A 347 -0.79 -20.39 -8.51
N THR A 348 -1.39 -19.87 -9.57
CA THR A 348 -2.85 -19.80 -9.75
C THR A 348 -3.51 -21.18 -9.82
N GLU A 349 -2.86 -22.21 -10.37
CA GLU A 349 -3.40 -23.58 -10.41
C GLU A 349 -3.55 -24.17 -9.01
N VAL A 350 -2.55 -23.95 -8.15
CA VAL A 350 -2.60 -24.36 -6.74
C VAL A 350 -3.68 -23.57 -5.99
N ALA A 351 -3.83 -22.27 -6.27
CA ALA A 351 -4.90 -21.46 -5.68
C ALA A 351 -6.29 -22.02 -6.00
N ILE A 352 -6.53 -22.37 -7.27
CA ILE A 352 -7.80 -22.98 -7.71
C ILE A 352 -8.07 -24.28 -6.94
N LYS A 353 -7.09 -25.17 -6.85
CA LYS A 353 -7.23 -26.43 -6.12
C LYS A 353 -7.56 -26.19 -4.65
N GLN A 354 -6.80 -25.32 -3.98
CA GLN A 354 -6.98 -25.01 -2.56
C GLN A 354 -8.30 -24.29 -2.26
N ALA A 355 -8.81 -23.47 -3.18
CA ALA A 355 -10.12 -22.82 -3.03
C ALA A 355 -11.28 -23.82 -3.08
N LEU A 356 -11.13 -24.91 -3.85
CA LEU A 356 -12.13 -25.97 -3.95
C LEU A 356 -12.03 -26.98 -2.79
N GLU A 357 -10.84 -27.16 -2.21
CA GLU A 357 -10.61 -28.09 -1.10
C GLU A 357 -11.49 -27.75 0.13
N GLY A 358 -12.34 -28.69 0.52
CA GLY A 358 -13.26 -28.54 1.65
C GLY A 358 -14.45 -27.61 1.40
N CYS A 359 -14.71 -27.23 0.15
CA CYS A 359 -15.85 -26.40 -0.27
C CYS A 359 -16.85 -27.25 -1.07
N ASP A 360 -17.76 -27.94 -0.37
CA ASP A 360 -18.69 -28.88 -1.00
C ASP A 360 -19.62 -28.19 -2.00
N GLY A 361 -19.60 -28.68 -3.25
CA GLY A 361 -20.41 -28.17 -4.36
C GLY A 361 -19.98 -26.79 -4.87
N CYS A 362 -18.78 -26.32 -4.52
CA CYS A 362 -18.27 -25.05 -5.00
C CYS A 362 -17.68 -25.16 -6.42
N SER A 363 -17.84 -24.09 -7.20
CA SER A 363 -17.08 -23.86 -8.43
C SER A 363 -16.25 -22.58 -8.30
N ILE A 364 -15.18 -22.45 -9.08
CA ILE A 364 -14.43 -21.20 -9.14
C ILE A 364 -15.31 -20.13 -9.77
N VAL A 365 -15.37 -18.97 -9.13
CA VAL A 365 -16.11 -17.79 -9.61
C VAL A 365 -15.20 -16.59 -9.89
N SER A 366 -13.94 -16.64 -9.43
CA SER A 366 -12.93 -15.64 -9.77
C SER A 366 -11.51 -16.20 -9.61
N ILE A 367 -10.63 -15.79 -10.52
CA ILE A 367 -9.19 -16.10 -10.55
C ILE A 367 -8.43 -14.78 -10.67
N ASP A 368 -7.53 -14.48 -9.74
CA ASP A 368 -6.76 -13.22 -9.70
C ASP A 368 -7.61 -11.95 -9.93
N GLY A 369 -8.82 -11.95 -9.36
CA GLY A 369 -9.79 -10.85 -9.45
C GLY A 369 -10.53 -10.73 -10.78
N ARG A 370 -10.46 -11.76 -11.65
CA ARG A 370 -11.15 -11.81 -12.94
C ARG A 370 -12.07 -13.00 -13.01
N ALA A 371 -13.11 -12.92 -13.85
CA ALA A 371 -13.95 -14.07 -14.16
C ALA A 371 -13.10 -15.25 -14.68
N PRO A 372 -13.44 -16.49 -14.29
CA PRO A 372 -12.62 -17.68 -14.53
C PRO A 372 -12.45 -18.07 -16.00
#